data_AF-A0A0A1YP48-F1
#
_entry.id   AF-A0A0A1YP48-F1
#
_cell.length_a   1.000
_cell.length_b   1.000
_cell.length_c   1.000
_cell.angle_alpha   90.00
_cell.angle_beta   90.00
_cell.angle_gamma   90.00
#
_symmetry.space_group_name_H-M   'P 1'
#
loop_
_entity.id
_entity.type
_entity.pdbx_description
1 polymer ?
#
loop_
_entity_poly.entity_id
_entity_poly.type
_entity_poly.pdbx_seq_one_letter_code
_entity_poly.pdbx_strand_id
1 'polypeptide(L)'
;MRLAPVHDLAPMVKDDEGVTRTTKWPKHIELAGEVDWRAACDEVAEWINADELFELLWVEAQTFLAMPDLLSADGLPAATMNHPRVALRDLPQRLNKWGFI
;
A
#
# COMPACT_ATOMS: atom_id res chain seq x y z
N MET A 1 1.75 27.11 4.34
CA MET A 1 0.55 26.29 4.02
C MET A 1 0.90 24.83 4.34
N ARG A 2 -0.05 24.00 4.82
CA ARG A 2 0.19 22.57 5.12
C ARG A 2 -0.99 21.75 4.62
N LEU A 3 -0.73 20.53 4.17
CA LEU A 3 -1.77 19.56 3.81
C LEU A 3 -2.56 19.11 5.04
N ALA A 4 -3.86 18.90 4.88
CA ALA A 4 -4.67 18.27 5.91
C ALA A 4 -4.26 16.79 6.10
N PRO A 5 -4.52 16.19 7.27
CA PRO A 5 -4.34 14.75 7.45
C PRO A 5 -5.17 13.95 6.44
N VAL A 6 -4.72 12.73 6.15
CA VAL A 6 -5.51 11.77 5.35
C VAL A 6 -6.65 11.27 6.22
N HIS A 7 -7.87 11.44 5.72
CA HIS A 7 -9.10 10.92 6.32
C HIS A 7 -9.77 9.98 5.32
N ASP A 8 -10.73 9.17 5.81
CA ASP A 8 -11.54 8.28 4.96
C ASP A 8 -10.72 7.23 4.18
N LEU A 9 -9.64 6.73 4.80
CA LEU A 9 -8.87 5.62 4.25
C LEU A 9 -9.59 4.30 4.55
N ALA A 10 -10.21 3.70 3.54
CA ALA A 10 -10.81 2.37 3.62
C ALA A 10 -10.41 1.52 2.41
N PRO A 11 -10.28 0.19 2.56
CA PRO A 11 -10.08 -0.69 1.40
C PRO A 11 -11.34 -0.66 0.53
N MET A 12 -11.28 0.00 -0.63
CA MET A 12 -12.41 0.08 -1.59
C MET A 12 -12.94 -1.29 -2.02
N VAL A 13 -12.14 -2.33 -1.87
CA VAL A 13 -12.53 -3.74 -2.06
C VAL A 13 -13.70 -4.18 -1.17
N LYS A 14 -13.92 -3.50 -0.05
CA LYS A 14 -15.02 -3.71 0.90
C LYS A 14 -16.18 -2.75 0.68
N ASP A 15 -16.09 -1.86 -0.31
CA ASP A 15 -17.16 -0.94 -0.67
C ASP A 15 -18.19 -1.67 -1.56
N ASP A 16 -19.42 -1.76 -1.05
CA ASP A 16 -20.56 -2.39 -1.72
C ASP A 16 -21.08 -1.54 -2.90
N GLU A 17 -20.79 -0.23 -2.90
CA GLU A 17 -21.17 0.69 -3.99
C GLU A 17 -20.26 0.54 -5.23
N GLY A 18 -19.16 -0.21 -5.10
CA GLY A 18 -18.26 -0.51 -6.20
C GLY A 18 -17.55 0.72 -6.76
N VAL A 19 -17.28 1.74 -5.93
CA VAL A 19 -16.62 2.96 -6.36
C VAL A 19 -15.28 2.61 -6.99
N THR A 20 -15.07 3.09 -8.22
CA THR A 20 -13.81 2.84 -8.92
C THR A 20 -12.76 3.86 -8.53
N ARG A 21 -11.49 3.42 -8.44
CA ARG A 21 -10.36 4.31 -8.19
C ARG A 21 -10.28 5.39 -9.27
N THR A 22 -10.34 6.66 -8.87
CA THR A 22 -10.32 7.82 -9.78
C THR A 22 -8.91 8.18 -10.21
N THR A 23 -7.92 7.99 -9.35
CA THR A 23 -6.50 8.18 -9.67
C THR A 23 -5.85 6.84 -9.96
N LYS A 24 -5.29 6.68 -11.16
CA LYS A 24 -4.64 5.44 -11.60
C LYS A 24 -3.19 5.69 -11.97
N TRP A 25 -2.32 4.76 -11.63
CA TRP A 25 -0.97 4.75 -12.16
C TRP A 25 -0.99 4.47 -13.67
N PRO A 26 -0.03 5.02 -14.43
CA PRO A 26 0.25 4.56 -15.78
C PRO A 26 0.47 3.04 -15.83
N LYS A 27 0.14 2.42 -16.97
CA LYS A 27 0.22 0.95 -17.13
C LYS A 27 1.62 0.37 -16.91
N HIS A 28 2.67 1.17 -17.09
CA HIS A 28 4.04 0.72 -16.86
C HIS A 28 4.42 0.69 -15.37
N ILE A 29 3.64 1.37 -14.51
CA ILE A 29 3.80 1.36 -13.05
C ILE A 29 2.84 0.36 -12.39
N GLU A 30 1.56 0.33 -12.80
CA GLU A 30 0.60 -0.62 -12.24
C GLU A 30 -0.15 -1.38 -13.34
N LEU A 31 -0.14 -2.70 -13.22
CA LEU A 31 -0.92 -3.59 -14.07
C LEU A 31 -1.58 -4.68 -13.23
N ALA A 32 -2.91 -4.79 -13.33
CA ALA A 32 -3.69 -5.80 -12.62
C ALA A 32 -3.46 -5.85 -11.10
N GLY A 33 -3.15 -4.71 -10.47
CA GLY A 33 -2.90 -4.60 -9.02
C GLY A 33 -1.48 -5.00 -8.60
N GLU A 34 -0.60 -5.29 -9.57
CA GLU A 34 0.85 -5.38 -9.37
C GLU A 34 1.46 -4.01 -9.63
N VAL A 35 2.25 -3.53 -8.67
CA VAL A 35 2.85 -2.19 -8.68
C VAL A 35 4.36 -2.35 -8.77
N ASP A 36 4.97 -1.69 -9.74
CA ASP A 36 6.41 -1.45 -9.82
C ASP A 36 6.73 -0.18 -9.01
N TRP A 37 7.16 -0.36 -7.77
CA TRP A 37 7.48 0.74 -6.87
C TRP A 37 8.74 1.51 -7.27
N ARG A 38 9.64 0.91 -8.06
CA ARG A 38 10.80 1.62 -8.59
C ARG A 38 10.36 2.59 -9.68
N ALA A 39 9.56 2.12 -10.63
CA ALA A 39 8.97 2.98 -11.65
C ALA A 39 8.12 4.11 -11.04
N ALA A 40 7.39 3.83 -9.94
CA ALA A 40 6.64 4.86 -9.22
C ALA A 40 7.54 5.94 -8.59
N CYS A 41 8.71 5.56 -8.05
CA CYS A 41 9.68 6.51 -7.50
C CYS A 41 10.33 7.36 -8.61
N ASP A 42 10.65 6.75 -9.76
CA ASP A 42 11.23 7.44 -10.91
C ASP A 42 10.27 8.50 -11.49
N GLU A 43 8.96 8.21 -11.52
CA GLU A 43 7.93 9.13 -12.02
C GLU A 43 7.82 10.43 -11.20
N VAL A 44 8.21 10.39 -9.93
CA VAL A 44 8.16 11.56 -9.01
C VAL A 44 9.52 12.22 -8.80
N ALA A 45 10.53 11.82 -9.58
CA ALA A 45 11.91 12.27 -9.43
C ALA A 45 12.11 13.79 -9.61
N GLU A 46 11.14 14.49 -10.22
CA GLU A 46 11.12 15.95 -10.31
C GLU A 46 11.05 16.62 -8.93
N TRP A 47 10.43 15.98 -7.94
CA TRP A 47 10.16 16.57 -6.62
C TRP A 47 11.00 15.99 -5.49
N ILE A 48 11.50 14.76 -5.64
CA ILE A 48 12.25 14.04 -4.62
C ILE A 48 13.25 13.09 -5.27
N ASN A 49 14.39 12.84 -4.63
CA ASN A 49 15.32 11.83 -5.12
C ASN A 49 14.66 10.43 -5.07
N ALA A 50 14.65 9.74 -6.22
CA ALA A 50 13.96 8.47 -6.37
C ALA A 50 14.55 7.34 -5.50
N ASP A 51 15.88 7.28 -5.37
CA ASP A 51 16.54 6.28 -4.52
C ASP A 51 16.27 6.56 -3.03
N GLU A 52 16.35 7.82 -2.60
CA GLU A 52 16.00 8.20 -1.23
C GLU A 52 14.54 7.87 -0.91
N LEU A 53 13.62 8.14 -1.84
CA LEU A 53 12.21 7.78 -1.68
C LEU A 53 12.02 6.26 -1.58
N PHE A 54 12.73 5.49 -2.41
CA PHE A 54 12.64 4.02 -2.36
C PHE A 54 13.16 3.48 -1.03
N GLU A 55 14.28 3.99 -0.52
CA GLU A 55 14.81 3.62 0.80
C GLU A 55 13.84 4.00 1.93
N LEU A 56 13.17 5.15 1.84
CA LEU A 56 12.11 5.50 2.80
C LEU A 56 10.94 4.52 2.75
N LEU A 57 10.50 4.11 1.56
CA LEU A 57 9.46 3.08 1.42
C LEU A 57 9.91 1.75 2.02
N TRP A 58 11.17 1.37 1.84
CA TRP A 58 11.75 0.17 2.43
C TRP A 58 11.70 0.23 3.96
N VAL A 59 12.15 1.34 4.57
CA VAL A 59 12.10 1.54 6.03
C VAL A 59 10.66 1.50 6.56
N GLU A 60 9.72 2.16 5.89
CA GLU A 60 8.32 2.17 6.30
C GLU A 60 7.66 0.79 6.15
N ALA A 61 8.01 0.03 5.11
CA ALA A 61 7.54 -1.33 4.93
C ALA A 61 7.93 -2.25 6.11
N GLN A 62 9.11 -2.04 6.69
CA GLN A 62 9.54 -2.77 7.89
C GLN A 62 8.65 -2.46 9.10
N THR A 63 8.28 -1.20 9.29
CA THR A 63 7.32 -0.81 10.33
C THR A 63 5.93 -1.42 10.05
N PHE A 64 5.54 -1.48 8.78
CA PHE A 64 4.26 -2.00 8.34
C PHE A 64 4.09 -3.51 8.60
N LEU A 65 5.17 -4.27 8.73
CA LEU A 65 5.10 -5.70 9.07
C LEU A 65 4.37 -6.00 10.39
N ALA A 66 4.38 -5.07 11.35
CA ALA A 66 3.67 -5.23 12.62
C ALA A 66 2.14 -5.04 12.48
N MET A 67 1.67 -4.53 11.34
CA MET A 67 0.27 -4.16 11.13
C MET A 67 -0.73 -5.30 11.39
N PRO A 68 -0.52 -6.56 10.94
CA PRO A 68 -1.48 -7.62 11.17
C PRO A 68 -1.68 -7.92 12.66
N ASP A 69 -0.61 -7.87 13.45
CA ASP A 69 -0.65 -8.11 14.89
C ASP A 69 -1.36 -6.95 15.61
N LEU A 70 -1.04 -5.70 15.24
CA LEU A 70 -1.68 -4.51 15.79
C LEU A 70 -3.19 -4.51 15.52
N LEU A 71 -3.59 -4.76 14.27
CA LEU A 71 -5.01 -4.80 13.91
C LEU A 71 -5.75 -5.95 14.62
N SER A 72 -5.09 -7.09 14.82
CA SER A 72 -5.68 -8.21 15.57
C SER A 72 -5.89 -7.84 17.04
N ALA A 73 -4.91 -7.17 17.66
CA ALA A 73 -5.00 -6.70 19.05
C ALA A 73 -6.13 -5.67 19.23
N ASP A 74 -6.37 -4.83 18.22
CA ASP A 74 -7.45 -3.85 18.20
C ASP A 74 -8.83 -4.44 17.83
N GLY A 75 -8.92 -5.76 17.63
CA GLY A 75 -10.18 -6.47 17.43
C GLY A 75 -10.66 -6.55 15.97
N LEU A 76 -9.75 -6.42 14.99
CA LEU A 76 -10.11 -6.59 13.58
C LEU A 76 -10.74 -7.98 13.35
N PRO A 77 -11.93 -8.07 12.73
CA PRO A 77 -12.57 -9.34 12.45
C PRO A 77 -11.71 -10.23 11.56
N ALA A 78 -11.68 -11.54 11.85
CA ALA A 78 -10.96 -12.52 11.05
C ALA A 78 -11.37 -12.52 9.56
N ALA A 79 -12.64 -12.22 9.26
CA ALA A 79 -13.13 -12.09 7.88
C ALA A 79 -12.52 -10.90 7.12
N THR A 80 -12.08 -9.85 7.83
CA THR A 80 -11.35 -8.73 7.24
C THR A 80 -9.86 -9.05 7.14
N MET A 81 -9.27 -9.65 8.17
CA MET A 81 -7.87 -10.11 8.15
C MET A 81 -7.58 -11.08 7.00
N ASN A 82 -8.52 -12.00 6.71
CA ASN A 82 -8.39 -13.04 5.69
C ASN A 82 -9.03 -12.67 4.34
N HIS A 83 -9.37 -11.40 4.10
CA HIS A 83 -10.07 -11.03 2.89
C HIS A 83 -9.18 -11.26 1.63
N PRO A 84 -9.63 -11.99 0.59
CA PRO A 84 -8.76 -12.46 -0.50
C PRO A 84 -8.16 -11.33 -1.36
N ARG A 85 -8.79 -10.15 -1.34
CA ARG A 85 -8.33 -8.97 -2.09
C ARG A 85 -7.56 -7.95 -1.23
N VAL A 86 -7.33 -8.25 0.06
CA VAL A 86 -6.53 -7.39 0.96
C VAL A 86 -5.44 -8.27 1.60
N ALA A 87 -4.18 -8.02 1.29
CA ALA A 87 -3.06 -8.84 1.72
C ALA A 87 -2.61 -8.54 3.16
N LEU A 88 -3.53 -8.44 4.13
CA LEU A 88 -3.18 -8.20 5.53
C LEU A 88 -2.50 -9.43 6.16
N ARG A 89 -3.13 -10.61 6.08
CA ARG A 89 -2.53 -11.85 6.58
C ARG A 89 -1.21 -12.19 5.87
N ASP A 90 -1.18 -12.01 4.55
CA ASP A 90 -0.05 -12.39 3.69
C ASP A 90 0.86 -11.17 3.39
N LEU A 91 0.88 -10.21 4.31
CA LEU A 91 1.61 -8.95 4.15
C LEU A 91 3.12 -9.17 3.91
N PRO A 92 3.83 -10.04 4.65
CA PRO A 92 5.24 -10.29 4.39
C PRO A 92 5.49 -10.79 2.96
N GLN A 93 4.66 -11.71 2.46
CA GLN A 93 4.78 -12.22 1.10
C GLN A 93 4.56 -11.11 0.05
N ARG A 94 3.63 -10.18 0.33
CA ARG A 94 3.38 -9.03 -0.54
C ARG A 94 4.58 -8.07 -0.56
N LEU A 95 5.15 -7.75 0.60
CA LEU A 95 6.31 -6.86 0.70
C LEU A 95 7.56 -7.46 0.05
N ASN A 96 7.79 -8.77 0.22
CA ASN A 96 8.90 -9.49 -0.43
C ASN A 96 8.74 -9.43 -1.96
N LYS A 97 7.53 -9.68 -2.48
CA LYS A 97 7.26 -9.55 -3.92
C LYS A 97 7.56 -8.15 -4.47
N TRP A 98 7.39 -7.12 -3.66
CA TRP A 98 7.72 -5.73 -4.00
C TRP A 98 9.19 -5.36 -3.76
N GLY A 99 10.02 -6.26 -3.24
CA GLY A 99 11.44 -6.03 -2.97
C GLY A 99 11.70 -5.20 -1.71
N PHE A 100 10.76 -5.16 -0.77
CA PHE A 100 10.89 -4.40 0.47
C PHE A 100 11.40 -5.21 1.66
N ILE A 101 11.46 -6.54 1.57
CA ILE A 101 11.99 -7.44 2.61
C ILE A 101 12.68 -8.67 2.01
#